data_AF-A0AB73C2B4-F1
#
_entry.id   AF-A0AB73C2B4-F1
#
_cell.length_a   1.000
_cell.length_b   1.000
_cell.length_c   1.000
_cell.angle_alpha   90.00
_cell.angle_beta   90.00
_cell.angle_gamma   90.00
#
_symmetry.space_group_name_H-M   'P 1'
#
loop_
_entity.id
_entity.type
_entity.pdbx_description
1 polymer ?
#
loop_
_entity_poly.entity_id
_entity_poly.type
_entity_poly.pdbx_seq_one_letter_code
_entity_poly.pdbx_strand_id
1 'polypeptide(L)'
;MEIDLSYIPKEIQELYQQCEEMELTLKPSDARALHLMNRQEELNQELLTTYLLNLKKPKMKEYQNIKLSQSIYQKFFQGKVKEEEGIIEKALEIYFKEYIS
;
A
#
# COMPACT_ATOMS: atom_id res chain seq x y z
N MET A 1 -14.15 -19.31 -1.52
CA MET A 1 -15.00 -19.88 -0.45
C MET A 1 -16.16 -18.92 -0.38
N GLU A 2 -17.35 -19.32 -0.83
CA GLU A 2 -18.54 -18.45 -0.70
C GLU A 2 -18.79 -18.27 0.79
N ILE A 3 -18.58 -17.04 1.27
CA ILE A 3 -18.93 -16.66 2.63
C ILE A 3 -20.43 -16.37 2.58
N ASP A 4 -21.25 -17.20 3.22
CA ASP A 4 -22.69 -16.93 3.36
C ASP A 4 -22.85 -15.70 4.27
N LEU A 5 -23.21 -14.55 3.71
CA LEU A 5 -23.37 -13.29 4.46
C LEU A 5 -24.82 -13.01 4.83
N SER A 6 -25.76 -13.93 4.56
CA SER A 6 -27.21 -13.74 4.74
C SER A 6 -27.61 -13.42 6.19
N TYR A 7 -26.77 -13.77 7.17
CA TYR A 7 -26.98 -13.51 8.60
C TYR A 7 -26.62 -12.09 9.05
N ILE A 8 -25.98 -11.28 8.19
CA ILE A 8 -25.52 -9.93 8.50
C ILE A 8 -26.46 -8.90 7.86
N PRO A 9 -26.68 -7.70 8.45
CA PRO A 9 -27.43 -6.62 7.82
C PRO A 9 -26.98 -6.29 6.39
N LYS A 10 -27.95 -5.93 5.53
CA LYS A 10 -27.72 -5.64 4.10
C LYS A 10 -26.64 -4.59 3.86
N GLU A 11 -26.57 -3.54 4.69
CA GLU A 11 -25.57 -2.49 4.51
C GLU A 11 -24.14 -3.04 4.64
N ILE A 12 -23.95 -4.07 5.46
CA ILE A 12 -22.65 -4.72 5.66
C ILE A 12 -22.39 -5.75 4.54
N GLN A 13 -23.42 -6.42 4.02
CA GLN A 13 -23.27 -7.32 2.87
C GLN A 13 -22.77 -6.56 1.63
N GLU A 14 -23.38 -5.41 1.32
CA GLU A 14 -22.97 -4.53 0.21
C GLU A 14 -21.51 -4.09 0.36
N LEU A 15 -21.08 -3.86 1.60
CA LEU A 15 -19.71 -3.47 1.91
C LEU A 15 -18.69 -4.59 1.62
N TYR A 16 -19.03 -5.83 1.99
CA TYR A 16 -18.19 -6.99 1.66
C TYR A 16 -18.11 -7.21 0.16
N GLN A 17 -19.22 -7.05 -0.56
CA GLN A 17 -19.26 -7.12 -2.02
C GLN A 17 -18.34 -6.07 -2.66
N GLN A 18 -18.40 -4.83 -2.20
CA GLN A 18 -17.50 -3.76 -2.67
C GLN A 18 -16.03 -4.07 -2.40
N CYS A 19 -15.71 -4.68 -1.24
CA CYS A 19 -14.34 -5.11 -0.95
C CYS A 19 -13.87 -6.21 -1.92
N GLU A 20 -14.74 -7.18 -2.23
CA GLU A 20 -14.46 -8.26 -3.17
C GLU A 20 -14.24 -7.74 -4.61
N GLU A 21 -15.10 -6.84 -5.08
CA GLU A 21 -14.97 -6.16 -6.38
C GLU A 21 -13.69 -5.32 -6.49
N MET A 22 -13.21 -4.78 -5.37
CA MET A 22 -11.99 -3.98 -5.31
C MET A 22 -10.72 -4.84 -5.10
N GLU A 23 -10.83 -6.17 -5.08
CA GLU A 23 -9.77 -7.13 -4.72
C GLU A 23 -9.12 -6.82 -3.34
N LEU A 24 -9.88 -6.20 -2.44
CA LEU A 24 -9.41 -5.80 -1.11
C LEU A 24 -9.55 -6.97 -0.13
N THR A 25 -8.42 -7.53 0.29
CA THR A 25 -8.40 -8.50 1.39
C THR A 25 -8.34 -7.78 2.73
N LEU A 26 -9.46 -7.71 3.44
CA LEU A 26 -9.51 -7.18 4.81
C LEU A 26 -8.79 -8.13 5.77
N LYS A 27 -7.77 -7.62 6.46
CA LYS A 27 -7.05 -8.34 7.51
C LYS A 27 -7.81 -8.23 8.83
N PRO A 28 -7.60 -9.17 9.78
CA PRO A 28 -8.16 -9.04 11.14
C PRO A 28 -7.78 -7.74 11.87
N SER A 29 -6.67 -7.11 11.50
CA SER A 29 -6.28 -5.77 11.99
C SER A 29 -7.26 -4.68 11.56
N ASP A 30 -7.85 -4.82 10.39
CA ASP A 30 -8.72 -3.82 9.76
C ASP A 30 -10.08 -3.82 10.45
N ALA A 31 -10.56 -4.99 10.87
CA ALA A 31 -11.75 -5.12 11.72
C ALA A 31 -11.60 -4.37 13.06
N ARG A 32 -10.41 -4.38 13.67
CA ARG A 32 -10.14 -3.60 14.89
C ARG A 32 -10.15 -2.10 14.63
N ALA A 33 -9.59 -1.67 13.51
CA ALA A 33 -9.56 -0.26 13.11
C ALA A 33 -10.97 0.27 12.85
N LEU A 34 -11.78 -0.45 12.07
CA LEU A 34 -13.17 -0.10 11.77
C LEU A 34 -14.04 -0.05 13.04
N HIS A 35 -13.85 -1.01 13.96
CA HIS A 35 -14.56 -1.02 15.24
C HIS A 35 -14.17 0.16 16.14
N LEU A 36 -12.91 0.60 16.12
CA LEU A 36 -12.46 1.79 16.85
C LEU A 36 -13.07 3.06 16.23
N MET A 37 -13.03 3.19 14.90
CA MET A 37 -13.62 4.32 14.18
C MET A 37 -15.12 4.43 14.46
N ASN A 38 -15.84 3.30 14.49
CA ASN A 38 -17.27 3.29 14.82
C ASN A 38 -17.58 3.78 16.24
N ARG A 39 -16.69 3.54 17.20
CA ARG A 39 -16.86 4.02 18.58
C ARG A 39 -16.52 5.50 18.76
N GLN A 40 -15.69 6.06 17.87
CA GLN A 40 -15.17 7.42 18.01
C GLN A 40 -15.93 8.43 17.17
N GLU A 41 -16.36 8.07 15.96
CA GLU A 41 -16.87 9.03 14.97
C GLU A 41 -18.19 8.62 14.31
N GLU A 42 -18.88 7.57 14.80
CA GLU A 42 -20.05 6.94 14.13
C GLU A 42 -19.74 6.60 12.67
N LEU A 43 -19.40 5.34 12.43
CA LEU A 43 -18.89 4.91 11.12
C LEU A 43 -19.95 5.13 10.03
N ASN A 44 -19.75 6.16 9.21
CA ASN A 44 -20.60 6.46 8.07
C ASN A 44 -20.01 5.88 6.78
N GLN A 45 -20.84 5.78 5.73
CA GLN A 45 -20.42 5.21 4.45
C GLN A 45 -19.24 5.97 3.80
N GLU A 46 -19.13 7.28 4.02
CA GLU A 46 -18.06 8.12 3.45
C GLU A 46 -16.68 7.81 4.08
N LEU A 47 -16.63 7.70 5.41
CA LEU A 47 -15.44 7.31 6.16
C LEU A 47 -14.98 5.90 5.78
N LEU A 48 -15.94 4.99 5.63
CA LEU A 48 -15.66 3.61 5.26
C LEU A 48 -15.12 3.51 3.84
N THR A 49 -15.74 4.20 2.89
CA THR A 49 -15.26 4.29 1.50
C THR A 49 -13.85 4.87 1.45
N THR A 50 -13.57 5.93 2.23
CA THR A 50 -12.24 6.54 2.32
C THR A 50 -11.20 5.57 2.87
N TYR A 51 -11.54 4.79 3.90
CA TYR A 51 -10.68 3.77 4.48
C TYR A 51 -10.33 2.67 3.46
N LEU A 52 -11.33 2.16 2.73
CA LEU A 52 -11.14 1.15 1.68
C LEU A 52 -10.29 1.66 0.52
N LEU A 53 -10.52 2.91 0.07
CA LEU A 53 -9.70 3.55 -0.96
C LEU A 53 -8.24 3.71 -0.51
N ASN A 54 -8.00 4.01 0.77
CA ASN A 54 -6.64 4.10 1.33
C ASN A 54 -5.97 2.73 1.51
N LEU A 55 -6.73 1.65 1.69
CA LEU A 55 -6.19 0.29 1.66
C LEU A 55 -5.73 -0.12 0.25
N LYS A 56 -6.47 0.30 -0.79
CA LYS A 56 -6.10 0.03 -2.18
C LYS A 56 -4.86 0.80 -2.63
N LYS A 57 -4.64 1.99 -2.07
CA LYS A 57 -3.42 2.75 -2.35
C LYS A 57 -2.23 1.92 -1.90
N PRO A 58 -1.29 1.55 -2.79
CA PRO A 58 -0.05 0.95 -2.35
C PRO A 58 0.56 1.95 -1.36
N LYS A 59 0.81 1.51 -0.13
CA LYS A 59 1.61 2.29 0.81
C LYS A 59 2.96 2.49 0.14
N MET A 60 3.14 3.63 -0.51
CA MET A 60 4.44 4.07 -0.98
C MET A 60 5.28 4.16 0.28
N LYS A 61 6.15 3.17 0.47
CA LYS A 61 7.15 3.25 1.51
C LYS A 61 8.01 4.45 1.14
N GLU A 62 8.23 5.32 2.11
CA GLU A 62 9.13 6.47 1.98
C GLU A 62 10.53 6.02 1.52
N TYR A 63 10.90 4.77 1.84
CA TYR A 63 12.12 4.12 1.40
C TYR A 63 11.86 2.75 0.78
N GLN A 64 12.53 2.46 -0.33
CA GLN A 64 12.56 1.13 -0.96
C GLN A 64 13.92 0.49 -0.76
N ASN A 65 13.91 -0.78 -0.34
CA ASN A 65 15.16 -1.54 -0.18
C ASN A 65 15.65 -2.01 -1.54
N ILE A 66 16.82 -1.54 -1.97
CA ILE A 66 17.48 -1.98 -3.20
C ILE A 66 18.65 -2.88 -2.82
N LYS A 67 18.66 -4.11 -3.38
CA LYS A 67 19.80 -5.01 -3.23
C LYS A 67 20.77 -4.80 -4.39
N LEU A 68 21.99 -4.40 -4.07
CA LEU A 68 23.09 -4.28 -5.04
C LEU A 68 24.05 -5.46 -4.89
N SER A 69 24.65 -5.89 -6.00
CA SER A 69 25.73 -6.88 -5.93
C SER A 69 26.98 -6.24 -5.32
N GLN A 70 27.77 -7.05 -4.62
CA GLN A 70 28.98 -6.58 -3.95
C GLN A 70 29.95 -5.91 -4.93
N SER A 71 30.08 -6.43 -6.16
CA SER A 71 30.94 -5.83 -7.18
C SER A 71 30.48 -4.44 -7.62
N ILE A 72 29.18 -4.21 -7.74
CA ILE A 72 28.61 -2.90 -8.11
C ILE A 72 28.74 -1.92 -6.96
N TYR A 73 28.43 -2.36 -5.74
CA TYR A 73 28.64 -1.55 -4.55
C TYR A 73 30.10 -1.10 -4.43
N GLN A 74 31.04 -2.04 -4.57
CA GLN A 74 32.45 -1.70 -4.47
C GLN A 74 32.94 -0.80 -5.62
N LYS A 75 32.40 -0.96 -6.83
CA LYS A 75 32.81 -0.16 -7.99
C LYS A 75 32.37 1.30 -7.91
N PHE A 76 31.19 1.56 -7.37
CA PHE A 76 30.56 2.90 -7.45
C PHE A 76 30.40 3.60 -6.10
N PHE A 77 30.49 2.88 -4.98
CA PHE A 77 30.19 3.41 -3.64
C PHE A 77 31.31 3.15 -2.61
N GLN A 78 32.42 2.49 -2.98
CA GLN A 78 33.54 2.20 -2.06
C GLN A 78 34.36 3.47 -1.77
N GLY A 79 33.87 4.32 -0.86
CA GLY A 79 34.60 5.52 -0.46
C GLY A 79 33.75 6.67 0.06
N LYS A 80 32.80 6.41 0.97
CA LYS A 80 32.09 7.43 1.78
C LYS A 80 31.53 8.61 0.97
N VAL A 81 30.77 8.33 -0.09
CA VAL A 81 29.93 9.38 -0.67
C VAL A 81 28.79 9.60 0.32
N LYS A 82 28.59 10.82 0.83
CA LYS A 82 27.43 11.13 1.68
C LYS A 82 26.10 11.18 0.89
N GLU A 83 26.17 11.03 -0.43
CA GLU A 83 25.10 11.26 -1.40
C GLU A 83 24.77 10.00 -2.24
N GLU A 84 25.01 8.79 -1.69
CA GLU A 84 24.74 7.53 -2.41
C GLU A 84 23.28 7.45 -2.89
N GLU A 85 22.34 7.92 -2.07
CA GLU A 85 20.90 7.97 -2.38
C GLU A 85 20.62 8.83 -3.63
N GLY A 86 21.15 10.06 -3.68
CA GLY A 86 20.95 10.97 -4.81
C GLY A 86 21.59 10.48 -6.12
N ILE A 87 22.69 9.72 -6.03
CA ILE A 87 23.30 9.07 -7.20
C ILE A 87 22.37 7.97 -7.73
N ILE A 88 21.82 7.15 -6.85
CA ILE A 88 20.89 6.07 -7.22
C ILE A 88 19.62 6.63 -7.83
N GLU A 89 19.03 7.68 -7.25
CA GLU A 89 17.82 8.34 -7.76
C GLU A 89 18.02 8.86 -9.18
N LYS A 90 19.10 9.61 -9.44
CA LYS A 90 19.40 10.15 -10.78
C LYS A 90 19.66 9.04 -11.80
N ALA A 91 20.38 7.98 -11.41
CA ALA A 91 20.65 6.86 -12.30
C ALA A 91 19.35 6.13 -12.71
N LEU A 92 18.44 5.92 -11.76
CA LEU A 92 17.13 5.33 -12.04
C LEU A 92 16.27 6.25 -12.92
N GLU A 93 16.26 7.56 -12.64
CA GLU A 93 15.50 8.53 -13.43
C GLU A 93 15.95 8.55 -14.90
N ILE A 94 17.27 8.56 -15.15
CA ILE A 94 17.82 8.50 -16.52
C ILE A 94 17.45 7.17 -17.19
N TYR A 95 17.66 6.05 -16.50
CA TYR A 95 17.36 4.72 -17.04
C TYR A 95 15.90 4.60 -17.47
N PHE A 96 14.95 5.02 -16.61
CA PHE A 96 13.53 4.94 -16.96
C PHE A 96 13.11 5.96 -18.01
N LYS A 97 13.72 7.16 -18.07
CA LYS A 97 13.47 8.11 -19.16
C LYS A 97 13.91 7.57 -20.52
N GLU A 98 15.05 6.90 -20.57
CA GLU A 98 15.54 6.26 -21.80
C GLU A 98 14.74 5.02 -22.19
N TYR A 99 14.16 4.31 -21.22
CA TYR A 99 13.41 3.06 -21.46
C TYR A 99 11.92 3.29 -21.81
N ILE A 100 11.37 4.46 -21.48
CA ILE A 100 9.96 4.82 -21.73
C ILE A 100 9.83 5.76 -22.96
N SER A 101 10.95 6.24 -23.51
CA SER A 101 11.00 7.02 -24.75
C SER A 101 11.05 6.16 -26.00
#